data_AF-A0A954FVV7-F1
#
_entry.id   AF-A0A954FVV7-F1
#
_cell.length_a   1.000
_cell.length_b   1.000
_cell.length_c   1.000
_cell.angle_alpha   90.00
_cell.angle_beta   90.00
_cell.angle_gamma   90.00
#
_symmetry.space_group_name_H-M   'P 1'
#
loop_
_entity.id
_entity.type
_entity.pdbx_description
1 polymer ?
#
loop_
_entity_poly.entity_id
_entity_poly.type
_entity_poly.pdbx_seq_one_letter_code
_entity_poly.pdbx_strand_id
1 'polypeptide(L)'
;MAPDDFQQAWQSQSSQTRVTIDVDLLHEEVQREQLNFRAMIFFRDFFEVGVALTLIPIWFILGALTSSPWTWYLTVPVLIWMAGFMLVYRVRHRQKPSEPDEPLLLCVQRSLTEVEDQIWLLRNIFWWYLLPPSISILVFFAHVSWLSRSGGWLFALLFFMGLALFLLALYSFIYYLNQRAVRVQLEPRRQELLTLLSSLGDETTGEGTGNQIPLPGLPFTEKRLQPSCASPVRMIIGLIAFALIMLFLVFMIARQIGSETYPRLSPFAAVRWQEMQPEVKLDKEWFKLLSLDGLPASEIVEFSKQTYGDIWRKRFEEDLVELLSRMGHPPNDTVTLEVQSLHSSERQIRKDVPMTKENRAAIYEAARERENAEP
;
A
#
# COMPACT_ATOMS: atom_id res chain seq x y z
N MET A 1 -58.52 56.74 -3.02
CA MET A 1 -57.74 55.55 -2.65
C MET A 1 -57.32 54.90 -3.94
N ALA A 2 -56.02 54.93 -4.27
CA ALA A 2 -55.47 54.39 -5.51
C ALA A 2 -55.02 52.95 -5.29
N PRO A 3 -55.66 51.93 -5.90
CA PRO A 3 -55.24 50.53 -5.80
C PRO A 3 -54.10 50.17 -6.79
N ASP A 4 -53.70 51.10 -7.65
CA ASP A 4 -52.87 50.83 -8.83
C ASP A 4 -51.37 50.67 -8.52
N ASP A 5 -50.83 51.43 -7.57
CA ASP A 5 -49.38 51.42 -7.29
C ASP A 5 -48.89 50.07 -6.75
N PHE A 6 -49.72 49.38 -5.96
CA PHE A 6 -49.39 48.04 -5.45
C PHE A 6 -49.53 46.96 -6.52
N GLN A 7 -50.48 47.08 -7.45
CA GLN A 7 -50.60 46.16 -8.58
C GLN A 7 -49.45 46.35 -9.57
N GLN A 8 -49.04 47.58 -9.85
CA GLN A 8 -47.88 47.87 -10.69
C GLN A 8 -46.58 47.41 -10.04
N ALA A 9 -46.39 47.62 -8.73
CA ALA A 9 -45.22 47.12 -8.00
C ALA A 9 -45.17 45.58 -7.98
N TRP A 10 -46.33 44.92 -7.82
CA TRP A 10 -46.42 43.46 -7.84
C TRP A 10 -46.17 42.89 -9.24
N GLN A 11 -46.63 43.56 -10.30
CA GLN A 11 -46.34 43.20 -11.70
C GLN A 11 -44.89 43.48 -12.10
N SER A 12 -44.28 44.56 -11.61
CA SER A 12 -42.84 44.85 -11.83
C SER A 12 -41.93 43.87 -11.09
N GLN A 13 -42.34 43.43 -9.89
CA GLN A 13 -41.57 42.48 -9.09
C GLN A 13 -41.71 41.04 -9.63
N SER A 14 -42.89 40.66 -10.11
CA SER A 14 -43.11 39.36 -10.78
C SER A 14 -42.45 39.28 -12.16
N SER A 15 -42.29 40.40 -12.89
CA SER A 15 -41.51 40.46 -14.13
C SER A 15 -39.99 40.49 -13.89
N GLN A 16 -39.49 41.10 -12.81
CA GLN A 16 -38.06 41.08 -12.46
C GLN A 16 -37.53 39.70 -12.02
N THR A 17 -38.41 38.76 -11.67
CA THR A 17 -38.01 37.41 -11.22
C THR A 17 -38.09 36.36 -12.35
N ARG A 18 -38.39 36.77 -13.59
CA ARG A 18 -38.27 35.91 -14.78
C ARG A 18 -36.87 36.03 -15.35
N VAL A 19 -35.91 35.35 -14.72
CA VAL A 19 -34.57 35.19 -15.27
C VAL A 19 -34.69 34.27 -16.49
N THR A 20 -34.77 34.86 -17.67
CA THR A 20 -34.65 34.17 -18.97
C THR A 20 -33.23 33.63 -19.08
N ILE A 21 -33.05 32.35 -18.76
CA ILE A 21 -31.82 31.64 -19.08
C ILE A 21 -31.96 31.13 -20.52
N ASP A 22 -31.00 31.49 -21.37
CA ASP A 22 -30.92 31.04 -22.75
C ASP A 22 -30.78 29.51 -22.79
N VAL A 23 -31.68 28.83 -23.50
CA VAL A 23 -31.76 27.35 -23.56
C VAL A 23 -30.48 26.77 -24.16
N ASP A 24 -29.88 27.49 -25.12
CA ASP A 24 -28.63 27.10 -25.75
C ASP A 24 -27.44 27.21 -24.77
N LEU A 25 -27.42 28.25 -23.92
CA LEU A 25 -26.42 28.38 -22.84
C LEU A 25 -26.59 27.28 -21.78
N LEU A 26 -27.82 26.90 -21.46
CA LEU A 26 -28.11 25.84 -20.50
C LEU A 26 -27.70 24.47 -21.05
N HIS A 27 -27.88 24.24 -22.35
CA HIS A 27 -27.38 23.05 -23.05
C HIS A 27 -25.85 22.98 -23.05
N GLU A 28 -25.16 24.08 -23.40
CA GLU A 28 -23.70 24.12 -23.41
C GLU A 28 -23.10 23.88 -22.00
N GLU A 29 -23.69 24.48 -20.97
CA GLU A 29 -23.22 24.31 -19.58
C GLU A 29 -23.43 22.88 -19.07
N VAL A 30 -24.59 22.27 -19.33
CA VAL A 30 -24.87 20.87 -18.95
C VAL A 30 -23.91 19.92 -19.65
N GLN A 31 -23.65 20.12 -20.95
CA GLN A 31 -22.69 19.31 -21.70
C GLN A 31 -21.26 19.46 -21.16
N ARG A 32 -20.85 20.69 -20.84
CA ARG A 32 -19.53 20.98 -20.28
C ARG A 32 -19.33 20.33 -18.91
N GLU A 33 -20.33 20.42 -18.03
CA GLU A 33 -20.30 19.76 -16.73
C GLU A 33 -20.24 18.23 -16.86
N GLN A 34 -21.00 17.66 -17.81
CA GLN A 34 -20.99 16.24 -18.09
C GLN A 34 -19.62 15.75 -18.57
N LEU A 35 -18.98 16.49 -19.49
CA LEU A 35 -17.65 16.16 -20.00
C LEU A 35 -16.59 16.20 -18.89
N ASN A 36 -16.62 17.22 -18.03
CA ASN A 36 -15.71 17.33 -16.88
C ASN A 36 -15.92 16.19 -15.88
N PHE A 37 -17.17 15.82 -15.61
CA PHE A 37 -17.51 14.70 -14.73
C PHE A 37 -17.03 13.36 -15.30
N ARG A 38 -17.23 13.12 -16.60
CA ARG A 38 -16.79 11.91 -17.30
C ARG A 38 -15.28 11.77 -17.33
N ALA A 39 -14.55 12.84 -17.66
CA ALA A 39 -13.08 12.84 -17.70
C ALA A 39 -12.48 12.53 -16.32
N MET A 40 -13.08 13.06 -15.27
CA MET A 40 -12.66 12.82 -13.90
C MET A 40 -12.90 11.38 -13.44
N ILE A 41 -14.09 10.83 -13.70
CA ILE A 41 -14.38 9.41 -13.39
C ILE A 41 -13.41 8.51 -14.14
N PHE A 42 -13.17 8.80 -15.41
CA PHE A 42 -12.23 8.04 -16.23
C PHE A 42 -10.82 8.05 -15.62
N PHE A 43 -10.33 9.21 -15.16
CA PHE A 43 -9.02 9.30 -14.54
C PHE A 43 -8.96 8.47 -13.24
N ARG A 44 -9.97 8.57 -12.36
CA ARG A 44 -10.04 7.73 -11.14
C ARG A 44 -9.97 6.25 -11.49
N ASP A 45 -10.85 5.80 -12.39
CA ASP A 45 -10.96 4.39 -12.76
C ASP A 45 -9.67 3.88 -13.43
N PHE A 46 -9.02 4.74 -14.24
CA PHE A 46 -7.73 4.43 -14.86
C PHE A 46 -6.62 4.24 -13.83
N PHE A 47 -6.54 5.13 -12.83
CA PHE A 47 -5.57 4.98 -11.75
C PHE A 47 -5.86 3.77 -10.88
N GLU A 48 -7.12 3.49 -10.54
CA GLU A 48 -7.48 2.33 -9.73
C GLU A 48 -7.14 1.00 -10.42
N VAL A 49 -7.49 0.85 -11.70
CA VAL A 49 -7.18 -0.35 -12.49
C VAL A 49 -5.69 -0.45 -12.81
N GLY A 50 -5.08 0.66 -13.22
CA GLY A 50 -3.64 0.73 -13.55
C GLY A 50 -2.77 0.40 -12.35
N VAL A 51 -3.05 1.00 -11.19
CA VAL A 51 -2.33 0.71 -9.94
C VAL A 51 -2.51 -0.74 -9.53
N ALA A 52 -3.73 -1.30 -9.59
CA ALA A 52 -3.94 -2.71 -9.27
C ALA A 52 -3.11 -3.65 -10.15
N LEU A 53 -3.06 -3.40 -11.47
CA LEU A 53 -2.28 -4.20 -12.41
C LEU A 53 -0.77 -4.05 -12.20
N THR A 54 -0.28 -2.84 -11.94
CA THR A 54 1.14 -2.58 -11.66
C THR A 54 1.58 -3.16 -10.31
N LEU A 55 0.69 -3.19 -9.31
CA LEU A 55 1.00 -3.74 -8.00
C LEU A 55 1.20 -5.25 -8.02
N ILE A 56 0.51 -6.01 -8.88
CA ILE A 56 0.64 -7.48 -8.95
C ILE A 56 2.10 -7.94 -9.13
N PRO A 57 2.86 -7.52 -10.17
CA PRO A 57 4.25 -7.94 -10.33
C PRO A 57 5.15 -7.44 -9.19
N ILE A 58 4.92 -6.22 -8.69
CA ILE A 58 5.65 -5.67 -7.55
C ILE A 58 5.43 -6.55 -6.30
N TRP A 59 4.21 -7.04 -6.10
CA TRP A 59 3.84 -7.88 -4.96
C TRP A 59 4.55 -9.24 -5.00
N PHE A 60 4.70 -9.82 -6.19
CA PHE A 60 5.46 -11.06 -6.39
C PHE A 60 6.96 -10.86 -6.16
N ILE A 61 7.54 -9.79 -6.73
CA ILE A 61 8.96 -9.46 -6.53
C ILE A 61 9.24 -9.22 -5.04
N LEU A 62 8.43 -8.42 -4.37
CA LEU A 62 8.59 -8.13 -2.95
C LEU A 62 8.45 -9.41 -2.11
N GLY A 63 7.44 -10.24 -2.39
CA GLY A 63 7.22 -11.50 -1.68
C GLY A 63 8.39 -12.47 -1.82
N ALA A 64 9.02 -12.53 -3.00
CA ALA A 64 10.22 -13.34 -3.24
C ALA A 64 11.45 -12.77 -2.51
N LEU A 65 11.67 -11.45 -2.58
CA LEU A 65 12.80 -10.78 -1.92
C LEU A 65 12.75 -10.89 -0.40
N THR A 66 11.56 -10.88 0.20
CA THR A 66 11.38 -10.93 1.65
C THR A 66 11.08 -12.32 2.19
N SER A 67 11.07 -13.35 1.33
CA SER A 67 10.65 -14.73 1.69
C SER A 67 9.33 -14.75 2.46
N SER A 68 8.36 -13.96 1.98
CA SER A 68 7.08 -13.77 2.66
C SER A 68 6.25 -15.06 2.72
N PRO A 69 5.43 -15.23 3.77
CA PRO A 69 4.56 -16.40 3.89
C PRO A 69 3.55 -16.44 2.74
N TRP A 70 3.04 -17.63 2.43
CA TRP A 70 2.09 -17.83 1.33
C TRP A 70 0.82 -16.95 1.45
N THR A 71 0.42 -16.57 2.67
CA THR A 71 -0.71 -15.67 2.95
C THR A 71 -0.54 -14.28 2.35
N TRP A 72 0.70 -13.86 2.08
CA TRP A 72 1.02 -12.62 1.37
C TRP A 72 0.40 -12.55 -0.03
N TYR A 73 0.34 -13.70 -0.72
CA TYR A 73 -0.15 -13.78 -2.10
C TYR A 73 -1.68 -13.80 -2.19
N LEU A 74 -2.40 -13.87 -1.07
CA LEU A 74 -3.86 -13.77 -1.03
C LEU A 74 -4.37 -12.38 -1.48
N THR A 75 -3.52 -11.37 -1.54
CA THR A 75 -3.87 -10.04 -2.05
C THR A 75 -3.96 -10.02 -3.58
N VAL A 76 -3.26 -10.91 -4.28
CA VAL A 76 -3.26 -11.00 -5.75
C VAL A 76 -4.65 -11.28 -6.31
N PRO A 77 -5.40 -12.32 -5.89
CA PRO A 77 -6.76 -12.53 -6.37
C PRO A 77 -7.70 -11.38 -6.02
N VAL A 78 -7.44 -10.66 -4.92
CA VAL A 78 -8.20 -9.46 -4.55
C VAL A 78 -7.94 -8.31 -5.52
N LEU A 79 -6.68 -8.05 -5.90
CA LEU A 79 -6.34 -7.03 -6.90
C LEU A 79 -6.97 -7.36 -8.26
N ILE A 80 -6.95 -8.63 -8.66
CA ILE A 80 -7.61 -9.11 -9.89
C ILE A 80 -9.12 -8.89 -9.80
N TRP A 81 -9.75 -9.24 -8.66
CA TRP A 81 -11.17 -8.99 -8.43
C TRP A 81 -11.51 -7.51 -8.53
N MET A 82 -10.75 -6.63 -7.91
CA MET A 82 -10.99 -5.18 -7.95
C MET A 82 -10.89 -4.63 -9.38
N ALA A 83 -9.83 -5.00 -10.10
CA ALA A 83 -9.65 -4.60 -11.50
C ALA A 83 -10.78 -5.15 -12.39
N GLY A 84 -11.13 -6.42 -12.22
CA GLY A 84 -12.20 -7.08 -12.95
C GLY A 84 -13.58 -6.49 -12.66
N PHE A 85 -13.91 -6.24 -11.40
CA PHE A 85 -15.15 -5.60 -10.98
C PHE A 85 -15.31 -4.22 -11.62
N MET A 86 -14.27 -3.38 -11.55
CA MET A 86 -14.30 -2.04 -12.15
C MET A 86 -14.45 -2.10 -13.67
N LEU A 87 -13.74 -3.02 -14.33
CA LEU A 87 -13.80 -3.16 -15.78
C LEU A 87 -15.18 -3.67 -16.25
N VAL A 88 -15.74 -4.69 -15.59
CA VAL A 88 -17.08 -5.21 -15.87
C VAL A 88 -18.15 -4.16 -15.58
N TYR A 89 -18.05 -3.46 -14.45
CA TYR A 89 -18.96 -2.38 -14.09
C TYR A 89 -18.95 -1.29 -15.17
N ARG A 90 -17.76 -0.88 -15.63
CA ARG A 90 -17.63 0.14 -16.67
C ARG A 90 -18.14 -0.32 -18.03
N VAL A 91 -17.88 -1.57 -18.42
CA VAL A 91 -18.41 -2.13 -19.67
C VAL A 91 -19.93 -2.22 -19.64
N ARG A 92 -20.52 -2.59 -18.51
CA ARG A 92 -21.97 -2.73 -18.35
C ARG A 92 -22.70 -1.38 -18.33
N HIS A 93 -22.08 -0.35 -17.78
CA HIS A 93 -22.64 1.01 -17.68
C HIS A 93 -21.99 1.98 -18.68
N ARG A 94 -21.43 1.46 -19.79
CA ARG A 94 -20.91 2.28 -20.89
C ARG A 94 -22.08 2.98 -21.58
N GLN A 95 -22.14 4.29 -21.44
CA GLN A 95 -23.12 5.10 -22.16
C GLN A 95 -22.57 5.56 -23.50
N LYS A 96 -23.44 5.64 -24.51
CA LYS A 96 -23.09 6.13 -25.84
C LYS A 96 -22.71 7.62 -25.78
N PRO A 97 -21.73 8.08 -26.59
CA PRO A 97 -21.44 9.51 -26.75
C PRO A 97 -22.71 10.26 -27.15
N SER A 98 -22.91 11.46 -26.60
CA SER A 98 -24.03 12.31 -26.99
C SER A 98 -23.82 12.79 -28.43
N GLU A 99 -24.85 12.69 -29.27
CA GLU A 99 -24.84 13.28 -30.61
C GLU A 99 -25.13 14.79 -30.50
N PRO A 100 -24.54 15.64 -31.37
CA PRO A 100 -24.65 17.11 -31.24
C PRO A 100 -26.08 17.67 -31.26
N ASP A 101 -27.05 16.93 -31.84
CA ASP A 101 -28.47 17.31 -32.00
C ASP A 101 -29.41 16.59 -31.02
N GLU A 102 -28.90 15.96 -29.97
CA GLU A 102 -29.73 15.20 -29.03
C GLU A 102 -30.58 16.13 -28.12
N PRO A 103 -31.89 15.89 -27.96
CA PRO A 103 -32.75 16.76 -27.17
C PRO A 103 -32.31 16.83 -25.70
N LEU A 104 -32.36 18.04 -25.13
CA LEU A 104 -31.98 18.38 -23.75
C LEU A 104 -32.51 17.40 -22.69
N LEU A 105 -33.75 16.94 -22.84
CA LEU A 105 -34.39 15.99 -21.93
C LEU A 105 -33.61 14.67 -21.85
N LEU A 106 -33.20 14.11 -22.99
CA LEU A 106 -32.39 12.88 -23.02
C LEU A 106 -31.00 13.09 -22.39
N CYS A 107 -30.40 14.27 -22.58
CA CYS A 107 -29.12 14.62 -21.96
C CYS A 107 -29.22 14.64 -20.42
N VAL A 108 -30.24 15.31 -19.87
CA VAL A 108 -30.47 15.40 -18.41
C VAL A 108 -30.79 14.02 -17.82
N GLN A 109 -31.64 13.23 -18.47
CA GLN A 109 -31.98 11.87 -18.03
C GLN A 109 -30.73 10.96 -17.99
N ARG A 110 -29.86 11.08 -18.99
CA ARG A 110 -28.60 10.36 -19.06
C ARG A 110 -27.66 10.75 -17.92
N SER A 111 -27.47 12.05 -17.69
CA SER A 111 -26.66 12.60 -16.60
C SER A 111 -27.16 12.14 -15.23
N LEU A 112 -28.48 12.11 -15.03
CA LEU A 112 -29.10 11.62 -13.78
C LEU A 112 -28.73 10.16 -13.52
N THR A 113 -28.84 9.31 -14.54
CA THR A 113 -28.46 7.89 -14.45
C THR A 113 -26.98 7.74 -14.08
N GLU A 114 -26.09 8.55 -14.67
CA GLU A 114 -24.65 8.52 -14.34
C GLU A 114 -24.38 8.89 -12.88
N VAL A 115 -25.09 9.89 -12.35
CA VAL A 115 -24.95 10.31 -10.95
C VAL A 115 -25.50 9.24 -10.00
N GLU A 116 -26.66 8.65 -10.30
CA GLU A 116 -27.25 7.57 -9.49
C GLU A 116 -26.37 6.32 -9.43
N ASP A 117 -25.77 5.94 -10.57
CA ASP A 117 -24.80 4.85 -10.66
C ASP A 117 -23.57 5.12 -9.77
N GLN A 118 -23.02 6.33 -9.79
CA GLN A 118 -21.90 6.70 -8.91
C GLN A 118 -22.29 6.74 -7.42
N ILE A 119 -23.49 7.20 -7.09
CA ILE A 119 -24.01 7.15 -5.71
C ILE A 119 -24.09 5.70 -5.24
N TRP A 120 -24.59 4.79 -6.08
CA TRP A 120 -24.65 3.37 -5.75
C TRP A 120 -23.26 2.79 -5.52
N LEU A 121 -22.29 3.08 -6.40
CA LEU A 121 -20.91 2.61 -6.27
C LEU A 121 -20.28 3.06 -4.94
N LEU A 122 -20.41 4.35 -4.60
CA LEU A 122 -19.81 4.91 -3.39
C LEU A 122 -20.54 4.51 -2.11
N ARG A 123 -21.88 4.35 -2.14
CA ARG A 123 -22.63 3.80 -1.00
C ARG A 123 -22.25 2.35 -0.71
N ASN A 124 -21.99 1.57 -1.75
CA ASN A 124 -21.63 0.15 -1.64
C ASN A 124 -20.12 -0.10 -1.61
N ILE A 125 -19.28 0.94 -1.45
CA ILE A 125 -17.80 0.82 -1.42
C ILE A 125 -17.29 -0.20 -0.39
N PHE A 126 -18.03 -0.38 0.70
CA PHE A 126 -17.70 -1.40 1.69
C PHE A 126 -17.61 -2.80 1.07
N TRP A 127 -18.57 -3.16 0.21
CA TRP A 127 -18.73 -4.53 -0.29
C TRP A 127 -17.77 -4.87 -1.42
N TRP A 128 -17.59 -3.96 -2.38
CA TRP A 128 -16.80 -4.26 -3.57
C TRP A 128 -15.32 -3.86 -3.41
N TYR A 129 -15.00 -2.88 -2.56
CA TYR A 129 -13.65 -2.32 -2.42
C TYR A 129 -13.00 -2.62 -1.07
N LEU A 130 -13.68 -2.38 0.06
CA LEU A 130 -13.04 -2.50 1.38
C LEU A 130 -13.03 -3.93 1.93
N LEU A 131 -14.13 -4.67 1.82
CA LEU A 131 -14.25 -5.99 2.42
C LEU A 131 -13.25 -7.02 1.83
N PRO A 132 -13.09 -7.15 0.49
CA PRO A 132 -12.23 -8.19 -0.06
C PRO A 132 -10.74 -8.06 0.36
N PRO A 133 -10.12 -6.85 0.31
CA PRO A 133 -8.78 -6.65 0.83
C PRO A 133 -8.68 -6.84 2.35
N SER A 134 -9.71 -6.44 3.12
CA SER A 134 -9.70 -6.60 4.58
C SER A 134 -9.48 -8.05 4.98
N ILE A 135 -10.17 -8.98 4.33
CA ILE A 135 -10.06 -10.42 4.62
C ILE A 135 -8.64 -10.90 4.38
N SER A 136 -8.07 -10.56 3.22
CA SER A 136 -6.71 -10.94 2.84
C SER A 136 -5.66 -10.38 3.82
N ILE A 137 -5.77 -9.10 4.17
CA ILE A 137 -4.86 -8.41 5.09
C ILE A 137 -4.96 -8.99 6.50
N LEU A 138 -6.18 -9.23 7.01
CA LEU A 138 -6.38 -9.80 8.35
C LEU A 138 -5.81 -11.21 8.48
N VAL A 139 -5.95 -12.04 7.44
CA VAL A 139 -5.34 -13.38 7.40
C VAL A 139 -3.81 -13.28 7.44
N PHE A 140 -3.23 -12.35 6.66
CA PHE A 140 -1.79 -12.09 6.71
C PHE A 140 -1.33 -11.61 8.10
N PHE A 141 -2.04 -10.65 8.71
CA PHE A 141 -1.73 -10.16 10.05
C PHE A 141 -1.82 -11.25 11.11
N ALA A 142 -2.84 -12.11 11.04
CA ALA A 142 -2.98 -13.24 11.95
C ALA A 142 -1.79 -14.20 11.81
N HIS A 143 -1.36 -14.50 10.59
CA HIS A 143 -0.23 -15.39 10.33
C HIS A 143 1.10 -14.79 10.82
N VAL A 144 1.37 -13.52 10.53
CA VAL A 144 2.59 -12.84 11.03
C VAL A 144 2.61 -12.76 12.55
N SER A 145 1.46 -12.47 13.17
CA SER A 145 1.33 -12.45 14.63
C SER A 145 1.58 -13.85 15.23
N TRP A 146 1.11 -14.90 14.56
CA TRP A 146 1.35 -16.29 14.96
C TRP A 146 2.83 -16.67 14.90
N LEU A 147 3.55 -16.27 13.84
CA LEU A 147 4.98 -16.49 13.71
C LEU A 147 5.78 -15.75 14.80
N SER A 148 5.28 -14.59 15.24
CA SER A 148 5.90 -13.76 16.29
C SER A 148 5.65 -14.27 17.73
N ARG A 149 5.01 -15.45 17.90
CA ARG A 149 4.66 -16.02 19.22
C ARG A 149 5.84 -16.38 20.10
N SER A 150 7.07 -16.42 19.57
CA SER A 150 8.30 -16.67 20.34
C SER A 150 8.49 -15.63 21.45
N GLY A 151 7.97 -14.41 21.28
CA GLY A 151 7.92 -13.36 22.32
C GLY A 151 6.77 -13.51 23.34
N GLY A 152 5.97 -14.58 23.27
CA GLY A 152 4.84 -14.86 24.14
C GLY A 152 3.46 -14.66 23.49
N TRP A 153 2.46 -15.43 23.94
CA TRP A 153 1.11 -15.41 23.35
C TRP A 153 0.38 -14.07 23.53
N LEU A 154 0.53 -13.43 24.71
CA LEU A 154 -0.05 -12.11 24.97
C LEU A 154 0.53 -11.03 24.06
N PHE A 155 1.83 -11.09 23.79
CA PHE A 155 2.49 -10.17 22.87
C PHE A 155 1.94 -10.33 21.44
N ALA A 156 1.85 -11.57 20.94
CA ALA A 156 1.28 -11.86 19.63
C ALA A 156 -0.17 -11.38 19.51
N LEU A 157 -0.99 -11.53 20.56
CA LEU A 157 -2.38 -11.07 20.58
C LEU A 157 -2.47 -9.55 20.55
N LEU A 158 -1.71 -8.85 21.40
CA LEU A 158 -1.68 -7.37 21.42
C LEU A 158 -1.19 -6.81 20.09
N PHE A 159 -0.19 -7.46 19.48
CA PHE A 159 0.32 -7.10 18.17
C PHE A 159 -0.75 -7.22 17.08
N PHE A 160 -1.43 -8.37 17.00
CA PHE A 160 -2.55 -8.56 16.08
C PHE A 160 -3.66 -7.53 16.29
N MET A 161 -4.07 -7.29 17.54
CA MET A 161 -5.12 -6.34 17.88
C MET A 161 -4.75 -4.91 17.48
N GLY A 162 -3.50 -4.51 17.69
CA GLY A 162 -3.00 -3.20 17.23
C GLY A 162 -3.08 -3.04 15.72
N LEU A 163 -2.67 -4.08 14.97
CA LEU A 163 -2.75 -4.10 13.51
C LEU A 163 -4.19 -4.06 12.99
N ALA A 164 -5.08 -4.86 13.58
CA ALA A 164 -6.48 -4.91 13.22
C ALA A 164 -7.20 -3.58 13.53
N LEU A 165 -6.90 -2.95 14.67
CA LEU A 165 -7.46 -1.66 15.04
C LEU A 165 -7.00 -0.55 14.10
N PHE A 166 -5.72 -0.54 13.72
CA PHE A 166 -5.19 0.41 12.74
C PHE A 166 -5.89 0.25 11.38
N LEU A 167 -6.03 -0.98 10.89
CA LEU A 167 -6.74 -1.27 9.65
C LEU A 167 -8.19 -0.78 9.71
N LEU A 168 -8.90 -1.08 10.80
CA LEU A 168 -10.27 -0.66 11.01
C LEU A 168 -10.42 0.86 11.05
N ALA A 169 -9.52 1.56 11.73
CA ALA A 169 -9.53 3.02 11.80
C ALA A 169 -9.31 3.64 10.40
N LEU A 170 -8.32 3.12 9.65
CA LEU A 170 -8.04 3.59 8.30
C LEU A 170 -9.22 3.35 7.36
N TYR A 171 -9.81 2.15 7.39
CA TYR A 171 -10.92 1.77 6.52
C TYR A 171 -12.20 2.54 6.86
N SER A 172 -12.46 2.77 8.16
CA SER A 172 -13.55 3.63 8.62
C SER A 172 -13.39 5.07 8.12
N PHE A 173 -12.17 5.60 8.13
CA PHE A 173 -11.87 6.91 7.60
C PHE A 173 -12.09 7.00 6.07
N ILE A 174 -11.62 6.00 5.30
CA ILE A 174 -11.86 5.92 3.85
C ILE A 174 -13.36 5.84 3.56
N TYR A 175 -14.10 4.99 4.26
CA TYR A 175 -15.55 4.87 4.13
C TYR A 175 -16.24 6.21 4.41
N TYR A 176 -15.87 6.89 5.50
CA TYR A 176 -16.41 8.19 5.87
C TYR A 176 -16.18 9.25 4.77
N LEU A 177 -14.98 9.32 4.19
CA LEU A 177 -14.67 10.26 3.10
C LEU A 177 -15.56 10.01 1.87
N ASN A 178 -15.77 8.74 1.51
CA ASN A 178 -16.63 8.37 0.39
C ASN A 178 -18.10 8.70 0.66
N GLN A 179 -18.63 8.41 1.85
CA GLN A 179 -20.02 8.77 2.20
C GLN A 179 -20.21 10.29 2.32
N ARG A 180 -19.18 11.01 2.78
CA ARG A 180 -19.22 12.48 2.79
C ARG A 180 -19.26 13.03 1.36
N ALA A 181 -18.54 12.42 0.42
CA ALA A 181 -18.61 12.80 -1.00
C ALA A 181 -20.02 12.62 -1.57
N VAL A 182 -20.67 11.49 -1.29
CA VAL A 182 -22.06 11.24 -1.69
C VAL A 182 -22.99 12.34 -1.20
N ARG A 183 -22.96 12.64 0.12
CA ARG A 183 -23.86 13.61 0.74
C ARG A 183 -23.62 15.06 0.30
N VAL A 184 -22.36 15.45 0.13
CA VAL A 184 -22.01 16.86 -0.12
C VAL A 184 -22.01 17.21 -1.61
N GLN A 185 -21.72 16.25 -2.49
CA GLN A 185 -21.46 16.53 -3.92
C GLN A 185 -22.47 15.85 -4.83
N LEU A 186 -22.80 14.57 -4.60
CA LEU A 186 -23.63 13.80 -5.54
C LEU A 186 -25.13 13.91 -5.25
N GLU A 187 -25.54 13.91 -3.98
CA GLU A 187 -26.95 14.05 -3.60
C GLU A 187 -27.56 15.40 -4.03
N PRO A 188 -26.90 16.56 -3.87
CA PRO A 188 -27.42 17.83 -4.37
C PRO A 188 -27.55 17.84 -5.91
N ARG A 189 -26.53 17.36 -6.62
CA ARG A 189 -26.56 17.26 -8.10
C ARG A 189 -27.68 16.37 -8.61
N ARG A 190 -27.95 15.27 -7.92
CA ARG A 190 -29.09 14.40 -8.23
C ARG A 190 -30.41 15.18 -8.11
N GLN A 191 -30.56 15.99 -7.07
CA GLN A 191 -31.77 16.81 -6.87
C GLN A 191 -31.91 17.88 -7.96
N GLU A 192 -30.82 18.57 -8.31
CA GLU A 192 -30.79 19.56 -9.39
C GLU A 192 -31.22 18.94 -10.74
N LEU A 193 -30.65 17.79 -11.11
CA LEU A 193 -31.02 17.09 -12.34
C LEU A 193 -32.47 16.59 -12.34
N LEU A 194 -32.99 16.14 -11.19
CA LEU A 194 -34.40 15.77 -11.06
C LEU A 194 -35.32 16.98 -11.24
N THR A 195 -34.98 18.15 -10.69
CA THR A 195 -35.77 19.37 -10.87
C THR A 195 -35.77 19.85 -12.32
N LEU A 196 -34.62 19.78 -13.00
CA LEU A 196 -34.50 20.10 -14.43
C LEU A 196 -35.32 19.13 -15.30
N LEU A 197 -35.32 17.84 -14.95
CA LEU A 197 -36.09 16.84 -15.68
C LEU A 197 -37.60 17.07 -15.51
N SER A 198 -38.08 17.42 -14.32
CA SER A 198 -39.49 17.76 -14.11
C SER A 198 -39.92 19.01 -14.88
N SER A 199 -39.10 20.07 -14.92
CA SER A 199 -39.43 21.29 -15.65
C SER A 199 -39.50 21.07 -17.17
N LEU A 200 -38.60 20.24 -17.72
CA LEU A 200 -38.60 19.92 -19.15
C LEU A 200 -39.74 18.96 -19.54
N GLY A 201 -40.18 18.10 -18.62
CA GLY A 201 -41.31 17.19 -18.84
C GLY A 201 -42.66 17.91 -18.92
N ASP A 202 -42.91 18.86 -18.03
CA ASP A 202 -44.15 19.66 -18.01
C ASP A 202 -44.31 20.53 -19.27
N GLU A 203 -43.20 20.99 -19.86
CA GLU A 203 -43.21 21.82 -21.08
C GLU A 203 -43.57 21.02 -22.35
N THR A 204 -43.21 19.73 -22.41
CA THR A 204 -43.61 18.86 -23.54
C THR A 204 -45.09 18.48 -23.55
N THR A 205 -45.81 18.72 -22.44
CA THR A 205 -47.24 18.43 -22.30
C THR A 205 -48.15 19.67 -22.40
N GLY A 206 -47.58 20.89 -22.37
CA GLY A 206 -48.30 22.15 -22.61
C GLY A 206 -48.08 22.68 -24.02
N GLU A 207 -49.17 23.04 -24.73
CA GLU A 207 -49.09 23.63 -26.07
C GLU A 207 -48.17 24.85 -26.12
N GLY A 208 -47.29 24.88 -27.13
CA GLY A 208 -46.17 25.80 -27.22
C GLY A 208 -46.53 27.29 -27.12
N THR A 209 -45.74 28.03 -26.34
CA THR A 209 -45.49 29.45 -26.58
C THR A 209 -44.26 29.92 -25.79
N GLY A 210 -43.14 30.08 -26.51
CA GLY A 210 -42.04 30.99 -26.14
C GLY A 210 -40.92 30.40 -25.28
N ASN A 211 -39.68 30.60 -25.75
CA ASN A 211 -38.35 30.35 -25.14
C ASN A 211 -38.13 30.90 -23.70
N GLN A 212 -39.05 30.69 -22.77
CA GLN A 212 -38.93 31.23 -21.40
C GLN A 212 -39.29 30.16 -20.38
N ILE A 213 -38.28 29.39 -19.97
CA ILE A 213 -38.41 28.43 -18.88
C ILE A 213 -38.50 29.21 -17.55
N PRO A 214 -39.62 29.15 -16.81
CA PRO A 214 -39.67 29.68 -15.45
C PRO A 214 -38.97 28.67 -14.55
N LEU A 215 -37.65 28.76 -14.46
CA LEU A 215 -36.86 27.97 -13.53
C LEU A 215 -37.03 28.58 -12.13
N PRO A 216 -37.67 27.90 -11.17
CA PRO A 216 -37.73 28.39 -9.80
C PRO A 216 -36.31 28.33 -9.22
N GLY A 217 -35.62 29.47 -9.19
CA GLY A 217 -34.42 29.71 -8.39
C GLY A 217 -33.40 28.57 -8.42
N LEU A 218 -33.00 28.10 -9.60
CA LEU A 218 -31.90 27.15 -9.67
C LEU A 218 -30.61 27.84 -9.18
N PRO A 219 -29.84 27.22 -8.28
CA PRO A 219 -28.65 27.81 -7.65
C PRO A 219 -27.44 27.91 -8.60
N PHE A 220 -27.64 27.90 -9.92
CA PHE A 220 -26.57 28.00 -10.90
C PHE A 220 -25.80 29.34 -10.82
N THR A 221 -26.38 30.38 -10.19
CA THR A 221 -25.84 31.74 -10.30
C THR A 221 -25.09 32.24 -9.06
N GLU A 222 -25.41 31.81 -7.82
CA GLU A 222 -24.84 32.44 -6.62
C GLU A 222 -23.78 31.64 -5.86
N LYS A 223 -23.55 30.37 -6.19
CA LYS A 223 -22.50 29.57 -5.53
C LYS A 223 -21.50 28.96 -6.50
N ARG A 224 -20.92 29.82 -7.34
CA ARG A 224 -19.66 29.47 -8.00
C ARG A 224 -18.60 29.23 -6.91
N LEU A 225 -17.90 28.10 -7.04
CA LEU A 225 -16.65 27.72 -6.34
C LEU A 225 -16.77 27.30 -4.86
N GLN A 226 -17.29 26.10 -4.61
CA GLN A 226 -16.44 25.18 -3.84
C GLN A 226 -15.70 24.28 -4.82
N PRO A 227 -14.36 24.19 -4.74
CA PRO A 227 -13.59 23.46 -5.72
C PRO A 227 -13.93 21.97 -5.63
N SER A 228 -14.35 21.49 -6.80
CA SER A 228 -13.89 20.29 -7.45
C SER A 228 -14.09 18.95 -6.72
N CYS A 229 -14.77 18.07 -7.42
CA CYS A 229 -14.86 16.64 -7.16
C CYS A 229 -13.49 15.93 -7.25
N ALA A 230 -12.40 16.67 -7.50
CA ALA A 230 -11.08 16.42 -6.96
C ALA A 230 -10.56 17.67 -6.22
N SER A 231 -10.58 17.66 -4.89
CA SER A 231 -9.45 18.30 -4.23
C SER A 231 -8.28 17.34 -4.44
N PRO A 232 -7.14 17.75 -5.04
CA PRO A 232 -5.92 16.93 -5.06
C PRO A 232 -5.59 16.34 -3.69
N VAL A 233 -6.09 16.97 -2.61
CA VAL A 233 -6.10 16.47 -1.23
C VAL A 233 -6.69 15.06 -1.08
N ARG A 234 -7.74 14.63 -1.79
CA ARG A 234 -8.28 13.24 -1.64
C ARG A 234 -7.36 12.18 -2.25
N MET A 235 -6.77 12.46 -3.42
CA MET A 235 -5.76 11.57 -4.02
C MET A 235 -4.46 11.61 -3.22
N ILE A 236 -4.06 12.78 -2.73
CA ILE A 236 -2.91 12.95 -1.83
C ILE A 236 -3.16 12.21 -0.51
N ILE A 237 -4.37 12.22 0.05
CA ILE A 237 -4.70 11.46 1.27
C ILE A 237 -4.73 9.96 0.99
N GLY A 238 -5.27 9.51 -0.14
CA GLY A 238 -5.20 8.10 -0.55
C GLY A 238 -3.75 7.63 -0.77
N LEU A 239 -2.92 8.45 -1.42
CA LEU A 239 -1.49 8.24 -1.59
C LEU A 239 -0.73 8.29 -0.27
N ILE A 240 -1.09 9.18 0.67
CA ILE A 240 -0.50 9.25 2.01
C ILE A 240 -0.92 8.03 2.82
N ALA A 241 -2.19 7.62 2.78
CA ALA A 241 -2.66 6.41 3.44
C ALA A 241 -1.94 5.17 2.88
N PHE A 242 -1.82 5.07 1.55
CA PHE A 242 -1.07 4.03 0.87
C PHE A 242 0.43 4.09 1.21
N ALA A 243 1.04 5.27 1.23
CA ALA A 243 2.43 5.47 1.60
C ALA A 243 2.67 5.17 3.08
N LEU A 244 1.73 5.45 3.97
CA LEU A 244 1.80 5.10 5.39
C LEU A 244 1.64 3.59 5.59
N ILE A 245 0.72 2.95 4.86
CA ILE A 245 0.60 1.49 4.83
C ILE A 245 1.90 0.87 4.31
N MET A 246 2.45 1.38 3.21
CA MET A 246 3.70 0.91 2.61
C MET A 246 4.91 1.17 3.51
N LEU A 247 5.01 2.34 4.13
CA LEU A 247 6.07 2.69 5.08
C LEU A 247 5.99 1.80 6.33
N PHE A 248 4.77 1.56 6.82
CA PHE A 248 4.53 0.65 7.93
C PHE A 248 4.82 -0.80 7.55
N LEU A 249 4.45 -1.24 6.34
CA LEU A 249 4.81 -2.55 5.79
C LEU A 249 6.33 -2.71 5.63
N VAL A 250 7.00 -1.70 5.10
CA VAL A 250 8.46 -1.67 4.94
C VAL A 250 9.15 -1.67 6.31
N PHE A 251 8.61 -0.93 7.28
CA PHE A 251 9.07 -0.98 8.67
C PHE A 251 8.89 -2.39 9.29
N MET A 252 7.76 -3.05 9.00
CA MET A 252 7.49 -4.42 9.44
C MET A 252 8.42 -5.44 8.76
N ILE A 253 8.67 -5.28 7.46
CA ILE A 253 9.66 -6.07 6.70
C ILE A 253 11.06 -5.86 7.29
N ALA A 254 11.46 -4.61 7.56
CA ALA A 254 12.74 -4.30 8.18
C ALA A 254 12.86 -4.89 9.60
N ARG A 255 11.76 -4.94 10.36
CA ARG A 255 11.70 -5.64 11.67
C ARG A 255 11.81 -7.16 11.52
N GLN A 256 11.26 -7.75 10.46
CA GLN A 256 11.30 -9.19 10.21
C GLN A 256 12.68 -9.66 9.73
N ILE A 257 13.36 -8.87 8.89
CA ILE A 257 14.76 -9.11 8.45
C ILE A 257 15.75 -9.03 9.64
N GLY A 258 15.41 -8.30 10.71
CA GLY A 258 16.26 -8.11 11.88
C GLY A 258 16.19 -9.17 12.98
N SER A 259 15.53 -10.32 12.78
CA SER A 259 15.12 -11.18 13.92
C SER A 259 15.64 -12.62 13.97
N GLU A 260 16.65 -13.00 13.20
CA GLU A 260 17.53 -14.13 13.59
C GLU A 260 18.73 -13.54 14.33
N THR A 261 18.55 -13.18 15.61
CA THR A 261 19.68 -12.71 16.42
C THR A 261 20.51 -13.93 16.81
N TYR A 262 21.43 -14.34 15.94
CA TYR A 262 22.38 -15.39 16.28
C TYR A 262 23.26 -14.93 17.45
N PRO A 263 23.53 -15.81 18.43
CA PRO A 263 24.51 -15.53 19.46
C PRO A 263 25.85 -15.13 18.84
N ARG A 264 26.37 -13.95 19.19
CA ARG A 264 27.67 -13.46 18.71
C ARG A 264 28.78 -14.04 19.58
N LEU A 265 29.14 -15.30 19.31
CA LEU A 265 30.13 -16.05 20.06
C LEU A 265 31.23 -16.57 19.13
N SER A 266 32.43 -16.77 19.67
CA SER A 266 33.55 -17.37 18.96
C SER A 266 34.35 -18.31 19.88
N PRO A 267 34.86 -19.44 19.36
CA PRO A 267 35.80 -20.28 20.09
C PRO A 267 37.25 -19.79 19.96
N PHE A 268 37.50 -18.81 19.09
CA PHE A 268 38.84 -18.32 18.74
C PHE A 268 39.09 -16.93 19.30
N ALA A 269 40.27 -16.70 19.89
CA ALA A 269 40.67 -15.38 20.37
C ALA A 269 41.06 -14.42 19.23
N ALA A 270 41.52 -14.97 18.10
CA ALA A 270 41.86 -14.22 16.90
C ALA A 270 41.82 -15.16 15.68
N VAL A 271 41.65 -14.58 14.49
CA VAL A 271 41.66 -15.30 13.21
C VAL A 271 42.54 -14.53 12.24
N ARG A 272 43.34 -15.25 11.45
CA ARG A 272 44.10 -14.70 10.32
C ARG A 272 44.03 -15.67 9.15
N TRP A 273 44.34 -15.18 7.95
CA TRP A 273 44.14 -15.92 6.72
C TRP A 273 45.45 -16.15 5.99
N GLN A 274 45.69 -17.40 5.58
CA GLN A 274 46.58 -17.73 4.48
C GLN A 274 45.75 -18.18 3.29
N GLU A 275 45.55 -17.29 2.31
CA GLU A 275 44.67 -17.50 1.16
C GLU A 275 43.22 -17.87 1.55
N MET A 276 42.90 -19.17 1.54
CA MET A 276 41.60 -19.75 1.89
C MET A 276 41.64 -20.55 3.21
N GLN A 277 42.81 -20.69 3.82
CA GLN A 277 42.99 -21.45 5.05
C GLN A 277 42.87 -20.52 6.26
N PRO A 278 41.88 -20.74 7.15
CA PRO A 278 41.81 -20.02 8.42
C PRO A 278 42.85 -20.55 9.40
N GLU A 279 43.67 -19.63 9.92
CA GLU A 279 44.51 -19.85 11.08
C GLU A 279 43.86 -19.19 12.29
N VAL A 280 43.66 -19.96 13.35
CA VAL A 280 42.91 -19.57 14.53
C VAL A 280 43.82 -19.57 15.74
N LYS A 281 43.61 -18.59 16.62
CA LYS A 281 44.34 -18.49 17.89
C LYS A 281 43.52 -19.12 19.01
N LEU A 282 44.08 -20.14 19.62
CA LEU A 282 43.56 -20.77 20.83
C LEU A 282 44.51 -20.39 21.97
N ASP A 283 43.98 -19.71 22.99
CA ASP A 283 44.76 -19.11 24.07
C ASP A 283 45.90 -18.21 23.56
N LYS A 284 47.15 -18.70 23.61
CA LYS A 284 48.35 -17.96 23.20
C LYS A 284 48.98 -18.47 21.91
N GLU A 285 48.48 -19.57 21.35
CA GLU A 285 49.11 -20.27 20.23
C GLU A 285 48.22 -20.24 18.98
N TRP A 286 48.87 -20.22 17.81
CA TRP A 286 48.20 -20.22 16.52
C TRP A 286 48.21 -21.62 15.92
N PHE A 287 47.07 -22.00 15.36
CA PHE A 287 46.89 -23.28 14.70
C PHE A 287 46.17 -23.12 13.36
N LYS A 288 46.38 -24.05 12.44
CA LYS A 288 45.50 -24.21 11.27
C LYS A 288 44.23 -24.91 11.70
N LEU A 289 43.07 -24.33 11.39
CA LEU A 289 41.81 -24.98 11.65
C LEU A 289 41.55 -26.04 10.56
N LEU A 290 41.37 -27.30 10.96
CA LEU A 290 41.04 -28.39 10.05
C LEU A 290 39.54 -28.65 10.03
N SER A 291 38.91 -28.74 11.20
CA SER A 291 37.47 -28.94 11.32
C SER A 291 36.90 -28.33 12.62
N LEU A 292 35.60 -28.06 12.60
CA LEU A 292 34.81 -27.58 13.72
C LEU A 292 33.56 -28.47 13.83
N ASP A 293 33.38 -29.16 14.96
CA ASP A 293 32.31 -30.14 15.19
C ASP A 293 32.18 -31.19 14.08
N GLY A 294 33.32 -31.62 13.53
CA GLY A 294 33.39 -32.59 12.43
C GLY A 294 33.13 -31.98 11.04
N LEU A 295 32.80 -30.69 10.95
CA LEU A 295 32.63 -29.97 9.69
C LEU A 295 33.99 -29.42 9.22
N PRO A 296 34.47 -29.78 8.01
CA PRO A 296 35.76 -29.30 7.50
C PRO A 296 35.79 -27.78 7.35
N ALA A 297 36.90 -27.17 7.78
CA ALA A 297 37.08 -25.71 7.66
C ALA A 297 37.00 -25.22 6.21
N SER A 298 37.45 -26.06 5.26
CA SER A 298 37.34 -25.78 3.82
C SER A 298 35.89 -25.66 3.36
N GLU A 299 34.99 -26.52 3.85
CA GLU A 299 33.56 -26.48 3.49
C GLU A 299 32.88 -25.24 4.07
N ILE A 300 33.23 -24.86 5.31
CA ILE A 300 32.73 -23.63 5.94
C ILE A 300 33.16 -22.39 5.14
N VAL A 301 34.43 -22.35 4.72
CA VAL A 301 34.98 -21.26 3.92
C VAL A 301 34.33 -21.20 2.54
N GLU A 302 34.15 -22.35 1.88
CA GLU A 302 33.52 -22.43 0.57
C GLU A 302 32.06 -21.96 0.62
N PHE A 303 31.29 -22.43 1.61
CA PHE A 303 29.93 -21.96 1.85
C PHE A 303 29.88 -20.45 2.13
N SER A 304 30.80 -19.93 2.95
CA SER A 304 30.89 -18.48 3.22
C SER A 304 31.15 -17.69 1.95
N LYS A 305 32.05 -18.15 1.07
CA LYS A 305 32.33 -17.52 -0.21
C LYS A 305 31.14 -17.51 -1.14
N GLN A 306 30.48 -18.66 -1.29
CA GLN A 306 29.30 -18.78 -2.15
C GLN A 306 28.14 -17.90 -1.65
N THR A 307 27.98 -17.77 -0.34
CA THR A 307 26.87 -17.02 0.27
C THR A 307 27.12 -15.50 0.34
N TYR A 308 28.36 -15.08 0.62
CA TYR A 308 28.65 -13.69 1.01
C TYR A 308 29.65 -12.96 0.10
N GLY A 309 30.16 -13.59 -0.96
CA GLY A 309 31.05 -12.93 -1.92
C GLY A 309 32.29 -12.34 -1.23
N ASP A 310 32.63 -11.08 -1.52
CA ASP A 310 33.90 -10.46 -1.08
C ASP A 310 34.05 -10.30 0.45
N ILE A 311 32.95 -10.30 1.21
CA ILE A 311 32.97 -10.15 2.67
C ILE A 311 33.03 -11.51 3.41
N TRP A 312 33.26 -12.62 2.69
CA TRP A 312 33.24 -13.98 3.26
C TRP A 312 34.20 -14.18 4.44
N ARG A 313 35.37 -13.54 4.43
CA ARG A 313 36.33 -13.59 5.54
C ARG A 313 35.76 -12.94 6.79
N LYS A 314 35.16 -11.75 6.61
CA LYS A 314 34.51 -11.01 7.68
C LYS A 314 33.39 -11.85 8.30
N ARG A 315 32.53 -12.47 7.49
CA ARG A 315 31.46 -13.34 7.99
C ARG A 315 31.95 -14.56 8.76
N PHE A 316 33.04 -15.18 8.33
CA PHE A 316 33.66 -16.27 9.08
C PHE A 316 34.22 -15.80 10.44
N GLU A 317 34.90 -14.66 10.45
CA GLU A 317 35.48 -14.08 11.68
C GLU A 317 34.41 -13.59 12.66
N GLU A 318 33.36 -12.99 12.14
CA GLU A 318 32.43 -12.17 12.91
C GLU A 318 31.07 -12.84 13.18
N ASP A 319 30.65 -13.73 12.30
CA ASP A 319 29.30 -14.28 12.31
C ASP A 319 29.35 -15.81 12.20
N LEU A 320 30.32 -16.44 12.88
CA LEU A 320 30.55 -17.88 12.82
C LEU A 320 29.31 -18.70 13.20
N VAL A 321 28.58 -18.29 14.24
CA VAL A 321 27.35 -18.98 14.67
C VAL A 321 26.25 -18.89 13.62
N GLU A 322 26.09 -17.73 12.97
CA GLU A 322 25.15 -17.55 11.86
C GLU A 322 25.54 -18.42 10.67
N LEU A 323 26.83 -18.40 10.31
CA LEU A 323 27.39 -19.15 9.20
C LEU A 323 27.11 -20.65 9.36
N LEU A 324 27.45 -21.21 10.52
CA LEU A 324 27.24 -22.62 10.85
C LEU A 324 25.75 -22.99 10.94
N SER A 325 24.92 -22.12 11.53
CA SER A 325 23.48 -22.34 11.60
C SER A 325 22.83 -22.41 10.22
N ARG A 326 23.25 -21.55 9.28
CA ARG A 326 22.76 -21.57 7.89
C ARG A 326 23.24 -22.79 7.10
N MET A 327 24.37 -23.38 7.49
CA MET A 327 24.82 -24.67 6.95
C MET A 327 24.03 -25.87 7.50
N GLY A 328 23.10 -25.65 8.44
CA GLY A 328 22.36 -26.72 9.11
C GLY A 328 23.10 -27.37 10.28
N HIS A 329 24.21 -26.75 10.72
CA HIS A 329 25.08 -27.24 11.80
C HIS A 329 25.23 -26.20 12.92
N PRO A 330 24.15 -25.79 13.63
CA PRO A 330 24.26 -24.80 14.68
C PRO A 330 25.20 -25.29 15.80
N PRO A 331 26.22 -24.49 16.20
CA PRO A 331 27.16 -24.89 17.24
C PRO A 331 26.52 -24.82 18.63
N ASN A 332 26.95 -25.70 19.53
CA ASN A 332 26.59 -25.65 20.95
C ASN A 332 27.42 -24.59 21.71
N ASP A 333 27.20 -24.45 23.03
CA ASP A 333 28.00 -23.57 23.90
C ASP A 333 29.50 -23.93 23.94
N THR A 334 29.83 -25.17 23.58
CA THR A 334 31.19 -25.67 23.40
C THR A 334 31.30 -26.45 22.09
N VAL A 335 32.46 -26.36 21.43
CA VAL A 335 32.74 -27.02 20.16
C VAL A 335 33.96 -27.92 20.25
N THR A 336 34.03 -28.92 19.36
CA THR A 336 35.22 -29.74 19.14
C THR A 336 35.99 -29.18 17.95
N LEU A 337 37.25 -28.83 18.16
CA LEU A 337 38.13 -28.33 17.11
C LEU A 337 39.19 -29.37 16.77
N GLU A 338 39.35 -29.64 15.49
CA GLU A 338 40.56 -30.31 15.00
C GLU A 338 41.48 -29.25 14.42
N VAL A 339 42.69 -29.19 14.96
CA VAL A 339 43.66 -28.16 14.61
C VAL A 339 45.03 -28.78 14.32
N GLN A 340 45.81 -28.13 13.47
CA GLN A 340 47.18 -28.53 13.16
C GLN A 340 48.15 -27.45 13.62
N SER A 341 49.25 -27.86 14.24
CA SER A 341 50.35 -26.94 14.59
C SER A 341 50.92 -26.27 13.33
N LEU A 342 51.40 -25.03 13.48
CA LEU A 342 52.09 -24.32 12.40
C LEU A 342 53.54 -24.77 12.22
N HIS A 343 54.14 -25.33 13.26
CA HIS A 343 55.56 -25.70 13.30
C HIS A 343 55.78 -27.22 13.19
N SER A 344 54.72 -28.02 13.35
CA SER A 344 54.76 -29.47 13.21
C SER A 344 53.53 -29.96 12.44
N SER A 345 53.65 -31.10 11.75
CA SER A 345 52.51 -31.73 11.08
C SER A 345 51.52 -32.39 12.06
N GLU A 346 51.71 -32.19 13.35
CA GLU A 346 50.92 -32.80 14.42
C GLU A 346 49.49 -32.24 14.42
N ARG A 347 48.51 -33.16 14.39
CA ARG A 347 47.09 -32.85 14.52
C ARG A 347 46.66 -33.02 15.97
N GLN A 348 45.88 -32.07 16.46
CA GLN A 348 45.39 -32.05 17.82
C GLN A 348 43.88 -31.89 17.81
N ILE A 349 43.20 -32.68 18.64
CA ILE A 349 41.77 -32.58 18.85
C ILE A 349 41.55 -31.86 20.18
N ARG A 350 40.89 -30.71 20.14
CA ARG A 350 40.49 -29.93 21.31
C ARG A 350 38.99 -30.11 21.50
N LYS A 351 38.62 -30.83 22.56
CA LYS A 351 37.22 -31.02 22.94
C LYS A 351 36.78 -29.92 23.90
N ASP A 352 35.48 -29.67 23.93
CA ASP A 352 34.82 -28.76 24.89
C ASP A 352 35.38 -27.33 24.87
N VAL A 353 35.75 -26.83 23.69
CA VAL A 353 36.27 -25.46 23.53
C VAL A 353 35.10 -24.48 23.67
N PRO A 354 35.13 -23.54 24.63
CA PRO A 354 33.99 -22.68 24.90
C PRO A 354 33.79 -21.61 23.82
N MET A 355 32.54 -21.40 23.43
CA MET A 355 32.08 -20.31 22.59
C MET A 355 31.84 -19.07 23.46
N THR A 356 32.72 -18.07 23.39
CA THR A 356 32.65 -16.90 24.31
C THR A 356 32.41 -15.59 23.59
N LYS A 357 31.82 -14.62 24.31
CA LYS A 357 31.60 -13.26 23.79
C LYS A 357 32.90 -12.47 23.77
N GLU A 358 33.78 -12.74 24.73
CA GLU A 358 35.09 -12.13 24.89
C GLU A 358 35.99 -12.41 23.68
N ASN A 359 36.05 -13.67 23.25
CA ASN A 359 36.75 -14.08 22.03
C ASN A 359 36.20 -13.38 20.79
N ARG A 360 34.87 -13.28 20.67
CA ARG A 360 34.22 -12.58 19.57
C ARG A 360 34.53 -11.08 19.55
N ALA A 361 34.55 -10.44 20.72
CA ALA A 361 34.91 -9.04 20.86
C ALA A 361 36.39 -8.80 20.47
N ALA A 362 37.29 -9.70 20.86
CA ALA A 362 38.70 -9.63 20.48
C ALA A 362 38.90 -9.71 18.95
N ILE A 363 38.17 -10.60 18.27
CA ILE A 363 38.20 -10.68 16.80
C ILE A 363 37.67 -9.39 16.17
N TYR A 364 36.57 -8.84 16.69
CA TYR A 364 35.99 -7.60 16.19
C TYR A 364 36.99 -6.44 16.24
N GLU A 365 37.62 -6.25 17.40
CA GLU A 365 38.59 -5.17 17.60
C GLU A 365 39.81 -5.36 16.71
N ALA A 366 40.35 -6.59 16.61
CA ALA A 366 41.47 -6.88 15.73
C ALA A 366 41.15 -6.69 14.23
N ALA A 367 39.91 -6.93 13.80
CA ALA A 367 39.47 -6.62 12.44
C ALA A 367 39.39 -5.11 12.20
N ARG A 368 38.81 -4.37 13.16
CA ARG A 368 38.68 -2.91 13.09
C ARG A 368 40.05 -2.19 13.09
N GLU A 369 41.00 -2.67 13.89
CA GLU A 369 42.37 -2.15 13.90
C GLU A 369 43.08 -2.36 12.56
N ARG A 370 42.88 -3.50 11.90
CA ARG A 370 43.43 -3.78 10.56
C ARG A 370 42.85 -2.83 9.51
N GLU A 371 41.54 -2.64 9.50
CA GLU A 371 40.84 -1.74 8.56
C GLU A 371 41.29 -0.28 8.72
N ASN A 372 41.55 0.16 9.96
CA ASN A 372 42.05 1.51 10.23
C ASN A 372 43.57 1.69 9.91
N ALA A 373 44.31 0.59 9.74
CA ALA A 373 45.75 0.60 9.46
C ALA A 373 46.08 0.44 7.97
N GLU A 374 45.09 0.13 7.12
CA GLU A 374 45.22 0.18 5.67
C GLU A 374 45.07 1.65 5.19
N PRO A 375 46.10 2.23 4.54
CA PRO A 375 46.12 3.66 4.16
C PRO A 375 45.24 4.02 2.96
#